data_AF-A0A1Y4SU64-F1
#
_entry.id   AF-A0A1Y4SU64-F1
#
_cell.length_a   1.000
_cell.length_b   1.000
_cell.length_c   1.000
_cell.angle_alpha   90.00
_cell.angle_beta   90.00
_cell.angle_gamma   90.00
#
_symmetry.space_group_name_H-M   'P 1'
#
loop_
_entity.id
_entity.type
_entity.pdbx_description
1 polymer ?
#
loop_
_entity_poly.entity_id
_entity_poly.type
_entity_poly.pdbx_seq_one_letter_code
_entity_poly.pdbx_strand_id
1 'polypeptide(L)'
;MKKTGILFPISALPSQYGVGDFGKSAYQFVDKIAQAHIHIWQILPLNPLGYGNSPYQPLSSHAGDEIYLDIETLIEAGLLKQNEVKEEVNQTLYVDYTSIRKQKEKYYQLAFSRFHADDNYHDFVEKNHSWLYPYAIFRVFKTHHQEKSWIEWEEEYKNYHHDYTFSLLPFTKEIDYQMFLQYFFFQQWQQLRDYAHQNNIEIIGDMPIYVGLDSADVWQNRESFLLEEDGTPSFVAGVPPDYFSKFGQRWGNPLYDWEYLKKHHYAFWVDRMKASQQMYDRVRIDHFRGFDTYWKIPASEPTAVIGKWIEGPAYDLFDALYAQVDHLSILAEDLGDLRPEVYELRDHYHLKGMYVFQFHYASDFDFSKVVVYSGTHDNDTLNGWLKTIKKEEYKTLEQQLKKYSEKHLYQKILHYCLDLEAEEVIIPVWDIMGKQSDCRFNVPGQIGSPNWEYHLIDFQEFDVYLEQFSHMIVESQRGDYA
;
A
#
# COMPACT_ATOMS: atom_id res chain seq x y z
N MET A 1 14.58 -12.12 18.11
CA MET A 1 15.63 -11.22 17.60
C MET A 1 14.97 -9.89 17.31
N LYS A 2 15.51 -8.77 17.79
CA LYS A 2 14.94 -7.44 17.50
C LYS A 2 15.30 -7.08 16.06
N LYS A 3 14.33 -6.66 15.25
CA LYS A 3 14.52 -6.23 13.87
C LYS A 3 14.28 -4.73 13.74
N THR A 4 14.97 -4.12 12.78
CA THR A 4 14.69 -2.75 12.31
C THR A 4 14.20 -2.81 10.87
N GLY A 5 13.24 -1.97 10.54
CA GLY A 5 12.69 -1.79 9.20
C GLY A 5 12.69 -0.35 8.74
N ILE A 6 12.52 -0.17 7.43
CA ILE A 6 12.26 1.13 6.81
C ILE A 6 10.92 1.09 6.09
N LEU A 7 10.08 2.12 6.32
CA LEU A 7 8.94 2.42 5.45
C LEU A 7 9.40 3.29 4.30
N PHE A 8 9.41 2.74 3.09
CA PHE A 8 9.80 3.46 1.88
C PHE A 8 9.01 2.94 0.67
N PRO A 9 7.97 3.68 0.21
CA PRO A 9 7.17 3.26 -0.95
C PRO A 9 8.02 3.11 -2.22
N ILE A 10 7.70 2.13 -3.09
CA ILE A 10 8.42 1.94 -4.37
C ILE A 10 8.38 3.23 -5.20
N SER A 11 7.23 3.90 -5.28
CA SER A 11 7.07 5.15 -6.04
C SER A 11 8.01 6.27 -5.58
N ALA A 12 8.48 6.21 -4.34
CA ALA A 12 9.35 7.21 -3.74
C ALA A 12 10.84 6.93 -3.96
N LEU A 13 11.22 5.77 -4.51
CA LEU A 13 12.59 5.47 -4.91
C LEU A 13 13.03 6.40 -6.05
N PRO A 14 14.33 6.72 -6.14
CA PRO A 14 14.86 7.47 -7.28
C PRO A 14 14.73 6.65 -8.56
N SER A 15 14.34 7.28 -9.67
CA SER A 15 14.26 6.61 -10.97
C SER A 15 14.71 7.52 -12.11
N GLN A 16 15.22 6.88 -13.17
CA GLN A 16 15.54 7.54 -14.43
C GLN A 16 14.31 7.73 -15.33
N TYR A 17 13.15 7.17 -14.95
CA TYR A 17 11.91 7.19 -15.73
C TYR A 17 10.74 7.83 -14.95
N GLY A 18 11.06 8.80 -14.10
CA GLY A 18 10.12 9.74 -13.50
C GLY A 18 9.51 9.35 -12.15
N VAL A 19 9.35 8.05 -11.88
CA VAL A 19 8.79 7.48 -10.64
C VAL A 19 9.55 6.20 -10.30
N GLY A 20 9.76 5.93 -9.01
CA GLY A 20 10.39 4.70 -8.57
C GLY A 20 9.69 3.45 -9.13
N ASP A 21 10.49 2.45 -9.48
CA ASP A 21 10.10 1.24 -10.21
C ASP A 21 10.89 0.03 -9.69
N PHE A 22 10.67 -1.15 -10.29
CA PHE A 22 11.39 -2.38 -9.92
C PHE A 22 12.80 -2.48 -10.49
N GLY A 23 13.34 -1.38 -11.02
CA GLY A 23 14.64 -1.34 -11.67
C GLY A 23 15.79 -1.18 -10.68
N LYS A 24 16.94 -0.76 -11.22
CA LYS A 24 18.24 -0.67 -10.54
C LYS A 24 18.19 -0.04 -9.15
N SER A 25 17.43 1.03 -8.96
CA SER A 25 17.36 1.74 -7.67
C SER A 25 16.74 0.90 -6.57
N ALA A 26 15.79 0.01 -6.88
CA ALA A 26 15.21 -0.89 -5.89
C ALA A 26 16.22 -1.94 -5.40
N TYR A 27 17.00 -2.52 -6.31
CA TYR A 27 18.10 -3.44 -5.96
C TYR A 27 19.19 -2.73 -5.14
N GLN A 28 19.58 -1.52 -5.54
CA GLN A 28 20.52 -0.70 -4.76
C GLN A 28 19.97 -0.36 -3.37
N PHE A 29 18.67 -0.13 -3.24
CA PHE A 29 18.05 0.11 -1.95
C PHE A 29 18.15 -1.14 -1.05
N VAL A 30 17.84 -2.33 -1.58
CA VAL A 30 18.01 -3.61 -0.87
C VAL A 30 19.46 -3.77 -0.36
N ASP A 31 20.45 -3.53 -1.21
CA ASP A 31 21.87 -3.62 -0.82
C ASP A 31 22.21 -2.66 0.33
N LYS A 32 21.73 -1.41 0.23
CA LYS A 32 21.99 -0.36 1.22
C LYS A 32 21.40 -0.70 2.57
N ILE A 33 20.13 -1.14 2.63
CA ILE A 33 19.47 -1.46 3.90
C ILE A 33 20.04 -2.73 4.54
N ALA A 34 20.40 -3.74 3.73
CA ALA A 34 21.05 -4.94 4.21
C ALA A 34 22.42 -4.61 4.87
N GLN A 35 23.21 -3.73 4.26
CA GLN A 35 24.48 -3.26 4.83
C GLN A 35 24.29 -2.41 6.10
N ALA A 36 23.10 -1.86 6.32
CA ALA A 36 22.76 -1.03 7.47
C ALA A 36 22.00 -1.79 8.58
N HIS A 37 22.05 -3.12 8.59
CA HIS A 37 21.39 -3.99 9.58
C HIS A 37 19.87 -3.80 9.67
N ILE A 38 19.25 -3.48 8.53
CA ILE A 38 17.80 -3.41 8.39
C ILE A 38 17.34 -4.69 7.72
N HIS A 39 16.27 -5.30 8.22
CA HIS A 39 15.77 -6.60 7.76
C HIS A 39 14.32 -6.55 7.28
N ILE A 40 13.69 -5.38 7.32
CA ILE A 40 12.30 -5.19 6.92
C ILE A 40 12.23 -3.99 5.97
N TRP A 41 11.65 -4.22 4.79
CA TRP A 41 11.22 -3.17 3.89
C TRP A 41 9.70 -3.12 3.87
N GLN A 42 9.12 -2.11 4.49
CA GLN A 42 7.69 -1.87 4.39
C GLN A 42 7.40 -0.95 3.20
N ILE A 43 6.46 -1.39 2.37
CA ILE A 43 5.95 -0.65 1.21
C ILE A 43 4.46 -0.37 1.38
N LEU A 44 3.92 0.43 0.46
CA LEU A 44 2.49 0.67 0.32
C LEU A 44 1.90 -0.27 -0.75
N PRO A 45 0.57 -0.34 -0.92
CA PRO A 45 -0.03 -1.21 -1.92
C PRO A 45 0.56 -0.98 -3.32
N LEU A 46 0.92 -2.06 -4.00
CA LEU A 46 1.43 -2.04 -5.37
C LEU A 46 0.32 -2.08 -6.44
N ASN A 47 -0.93 -2.06 -6.01
CA ASN A 47 -2.08 -2.21 -6.87
C ASN A 47 -2.32 -0.98 -7.76
N PRO A 48 -2.96 -1.13 -8.95
CA PRO A 48 -3.22 -0.03 -9.87
C PRO A 48 -3.97 1.12 -9.21
N LEU A 49 -3.37 2.31 -9.24
CA LEU A 49 -3.93 3.49 -8.59
C LEU A 49 -5.26 3.90 -9.22
N GLY A 50 -6.25 4.19 -8.36
CA GLY A 50 -7.50 4.81 -8.76
C GLY A 50 -7.47 6.33 -8.65
N TYR A 51 -8.57 6.90 -8.17
CA TYR A 51 -8.74 8.35 -8.05
C TYR A 51 -7.71 8.99 -7.10
N GLY A 52 -7.14 10.14 -7.51
CA GLY A 52 -6.21 10.92 -6.69
C GLY A 52 -4.84 10.27 -6.46
N ASN A 53 -4.47 9.26 -7.26
CA ASN A 53 -3.21 8.51 -7.14
C ASN A 53 -3.06 7.78 -5.78
N SER A 54 -4.15 7.52 -5.07
CA SER A 54 -4.10 6.84 -3.78
C SER A 54 -3.91 5.33 -3.93
N PRO A 55 -2.87 4.73 -3.32
CA PRO A 55 -2.72 3.27 -3.27
C PRO A 55 -3.86 2.55 -2.53
N TYR A 56 -4.64 3.28 -1.73
CA TYR A 56 -5.73 2.75 -0.90
C TYR A 56 -7.10 2.75 -1.60
N GLN A 57 -7.16 3.16 -2.87
CA GLN A 57 -8.33 3.02 -3.72
C GLN A 57 -7.96 2.34 -5.04
N PRO A 58 -7.49 1.08 -4.99
CA PRO A 58 -6.98 0.42 -6.17
C PRO A 58 -8.11 0.04 -7.14
N LEU A 59 -7.77 -0.03 -8.43
CA LEU A 59 -8.67 -0.56 -9.47
C LEU A 59 -8.81 -2.09 -9.41
N SER A 60 -7.93 -2.77 -8.68
CA SER A 60 -8.02 -4.20 -8.40
C SER A 60 -7.19 -4.56 -7.18
N SER A 61 -7.68 -5.45 -6.35
CA SER A 61 -6.95 -6.01 -5.22
C SER A 61 -5.92 -7.09 -5.63
N HIS A 62 -5.98 -7.58 -6.87
CA HIS A 62 -5.12 -8.64 -7.40
C HIS A 62 -4.03 -8.12 -8.32
N ALA A 63 -4.37 -7.17 -9.20
CA ALA A 63 -3.43 -6.66 -10.20
C ALA A 63 -2.33 -5.81 -9.55
N GLY A 64 -1.19 -5.71 -10.24
CA GLY A 64 -0.13 -4.75 -9.96
C GLY A 64 -0.19 -3.54 -10.88
N ASP A 65 0.24 -2.38 -10.39
CA ASP A 65 0.30 -1.15 -11.18
C ASP A 65 1.44 -1.20 -12.19
N GLU A 66 1.10 -1.11 -13.47
CA GLU A 66 2.04 -1.08 -14.58
C GLU A 66 3.07 0.05 -14.46
N ILE A 67 2.79 1.11 -13.68
CA ILE A 67 3.70 2.22 -13.49
C ILE A 67 5.05 1.82 -12.88
N TYR A 68 5.08 0.72 -12.12
CA TYR A 68 6.29 0.21 -11.46
C TYR A 68 7.15 -0.66 -12.36
N LEU A 69 6.71 -0.96 -13.60
CA LEU A 69 7.54 -1.69 -14.55
C LEU A 69 8.82 -0.89 -14.87
N ASP A 70 9.94 -1.59 -14.70
CA ASP A 70 11.24 -1.15 -15.15
C ASP A 70 11.34 -1.25 -16.67
N ILE A 71 11.74 -0.13 -17.28
CA ILE A 71 11.91 -0.01 -18.73
C ILE A 71 13.22 -0.65 -19.18
N GLU A 72 14.26 -0.67 -18.35
CA GLU A 72 15.55 -1.28 -18.71
C GLU A 72 15.41 -2.79 -18.88
N THR A 73 14.68 -3.46 -18.00
CA THR A 73 14.36 -4.88 -18.13
C THR A 73 13.62 -5.19 -19.44
N LEU A 74 12.75 -4.29 -19.92
CA LEU A 74 12.09 -4.46 -21.24
C LEU A 74 13.07 -4.26 -22.42
N ILE A 75 14.12 -3.46 -22.25
CA ILE A 75 15.21 -3.34 -23.23
C ILE A 75 16.05 -4.61 -23.23
N GLU A 76 16.40 -5.14 -22.05
CA GLU A 76 17.15 -6.38 -21.89
C GLU A 76 16.41 -7.59 -22.48
N ALA A 77 15.08 -7.62 -22.33
CA ALA A 77 14.21 -8.61 -22.97
C ALA A 77 14.09 -8.45 -24.51
N GLY A 78 14.73 -7.43 -25.10
CA GLY A 78 14.69 -7.16 -26.53
C GLY A 78 13.36 -6.59 -27.04
N LEU A 79 12.45 -6.21 -26.15
CA LEU A 79 11.15 -5.62 -26.48
C LEU A 79 11.27 -4.12 -26.80
N LEU A 80 12.28 -3.44 -26.22
CA LEU A 80 12.60 -2.04 -26.47
C LEU A 80 14.07 -1.88 -26.88
N LYS A 81 14.40 -0.72 -27.47
CA LYS A 81 15.79 -0.30 -27.71
C LYS A 81 16.10 0.95 -26.93
N GLN A 82 17.35 1.10 -26.48
CA GLN A 82 17.78 2.28 -25.71
C GLN A 82 17.45 3.61 -26.39
N ASN A 83 17.57 3.70 -27.72
CA ASN A 83 17.30 4.93 -28.47
C ASN A 83 15.80 5.24 -28.67
N GLU A 84 14.90 4.35 -28.24
CA GLU A 84 13.44 4.52 -28.30
C GLU A 84 12.87 5.02 -26.97
N VAL A 85 13.65 4.90 -25.90
CA VAL A 85 13.31 5.32 -24.55
C VAL A 85 14.04 6.62 -24.24
N LYS A 86 13.37 7.51 -23.50
CA LYS A 86 13.94 8.76 -23.05
C LYS A 86 13.96 8.75 -21.53
N GLU A 87 15.16 8.83 -20.98
CA GLU A 87 15.36 9.10 -19.56
C GLU A 87 14.71 10.44 -19.19
N GLU A 88 13.88 10.41 -18.15
CA GLU A 88 13.24 11.56 -17.53
C GLU A 88 13.52 11.51 -16.03
N VAL A 89 14.78 11.81 -15.69
CA VAL A 89 15.17 12.05 -14.29
C VAL A 89 14.35 13.24 -13.80
N ASN A 90 13.40 12.97 -12.89
CA ASN A 90 12.57 14.00 -12.32
C ASN A 90 13.45 14.89 -11.44
N GLN A 91 13.53 16.17 -11.81
CA GLN A 91 14.34 17.16 -11.08
C GLN A 91 13.59 17.78 -9.90
N THR A 92 12.32 17.42 -9.73
CA THR A 92 11.46 17.86 -8.64
C THR A 92 11.32 16.75 -7.59
N LEU A 93 10.87 17.11 -6.40
CA LEU A 93 10.58 16.16 -5.33
C LEU A 93 9.21 15.47 -5.48
N TYR A 94 8.45 15.78 -6.53
CA TYR A 94 7.07 15.32 -6.69
C TYR A 94 6.88 14.59 -8.03
N VAL A 95 6.34 13.38 -7.96
CA VAL A 95 6.02 12.54 -9.11
C VAL A 95 4.84 13.13 -9.89
N ASP A 96 5.06 13.45 -11.17
CA ASP A 96 3.96 13.77 -12.10
C ASP A 96 3.39 12.47 -12.70
N TYR A 97 2.51 11.81 -11.94
CA TYR A 97 1.88 10.55 -12.34
C TYR A 97 1.20 10.64 -13.72
N THR A 98 0.61 11.79 -14.07
CA THR A 98 -0.12 11.95 -15.33
C THR A 98 0.83 11.94 -16.52
N SER A 99 1.92 12.73 -16.45
CA SER A 99 2.93 12.78 -17.51
C SER A 99 3.64 11.44 -17.65
N ILE A 100 4.01 10.84 -16.53
CA ILE A 100 4.78 9.58 -16.50
C ILE A 100 3.97 8.42 -17.06
N ARG A 101 2.70 8.24 -16.66
CA ARG A 101 1.83 7.20 -17.23
C ARG A 101 1.68 7.36 -18.74
N LYS A 102 1.45 8.59 -19.21
CA LYS A 102 1.33 8.89 -20.65
C LYS A 102 2.61 8.58 -21.42
N GLN A 103 3.77 8.75 -20.79
CA GLN A 103 5.06 8.44 -21.39
C GLN A 103 5.28 6.92 -21.42
N LYS A 104 5.20 6.26 -20.26
CA LYS A 104 5.42 4.82 -20.08
C LYS A 104 4.46 3.97 -20.92
N GLU A 105 3.20 4.40 -21.08
CA GLU A 105 2.22 3.74 -21.96
C GLU A 105 2.71 3.58 -23.41
N LYS A 106 3.44 4.57 -23.95
CA LYS A 106 4.00 4.47 -25.31
C LYS A 106 5.06 3.37 -25.40
N TYR A 107 5.85 3.21 -24.34
CA TYR A 107 6.87 2.16 -24.26
C TYR A 107 6.23 0.79 -24.12
N TYR A 108 5.20 0.67 -23.28
CA TYR A 108 4.50 -0.60 -23.09
C TYR A 108 3.78 -1.07 -24.36
N GLN A 109 3.10 -0.18 -25.08
CA GLN A 109 2.48 -0.55 -26.36
C GLN A 109 3.52 -0.99 -27.40
N LEU A 110 4.68 -0.31 -27.44
CA LEU A 110 5.77 -0.69 -28.35
C LEU A 110 6.37 -2.04 -27.96
N ALA A 111 6.60 -2.28 -26.68
CA ALA A 111 7.07 -3.55 -26.15
C ALA A 111 6.10 -4.69 -26.48
N PHE A 112 4.80 -4.48 -26.24
CA PHE A 112 3.74 -5.43 -26.58
C PHE A 112 3.69 -5.74 -28.08
N SER A 113 3.90 -4.75 -28.95
CA SER A 113 3.91 -4.98 -30.40
C SER A 113 5.03 -5.91 -30.90
N ARG A 114 6.06 -6.13 -30.07
CA ARG A 114 7.22 -7.01 -30.32
C ARG A 114 7.20 -8.25 -29.44
N PHE A 115 6.26 -8.34 -28.51
CA PHE A 115 6.14 -9.44 -27.60
C PHE A 115 5.59 -10.67 -28.33
N HIS A 116 6.21 -11.80 -28.05
CA HIS A 116 5.75 -13.11 -28.48
C HIS A 116 5.55 -13.95 -27.23
N ALA A 117 4.33 -14.45 -27.04
CA ALA A 117 3.99 -15.33 -25.94
C ALA A 117 4.90 -16.57 -25.97
N ASP A 118 5.52 -16.85 -24.82
CA ASP A 118 6.27 -18.06 -24.55
C ASP A 118 5.50 -18.96 -23.56
N ASP A 119 6.07 -20.12 -23.25
CA ASP A 119 5.43 -21.07 -22.32
C ASP A 119 5.25 -20.44 -20.92
N ASN A 120 6.20 -19.61 -20.46
CA ASN A 120 6.10 -18.93 -19.17
C ASN A 120 4.92 -17.96 -19.11
N TYR A 121 4.68 -17.21 -20.19
CA TYR A 121 3.51 -16.35 -20.32
C TYR A 121 2.21 -17.16 -20.30
N HIS A 122 2.15 -18.27 -21.04
CA HIS A 122 0.97 -19.13 -21.05
C HIS A 122 0.68 -19.74 -19.67
N ASP A 123 1.71 -20.21 -18.96
CA ASP A 123 1.60 -20.73 -17.60
C ASP A 123 1.13 -19.64 -16.62
N PHE A 124 1.66 -18.41 -16.74
CA PHE A 124 1.21 -17.28 -15.94
C PHE A 124 -0.27 -16.98 -16.17
N VAL A 125 -0.69 -16.94 -17.43
CA VAL A 125 -2.08 -16.69 -17.81
C VAL A 125 -3.00 -17.78 -17.28
N GLU A 126 -2.64 -19.06 -17.45
CA GLU A 126 -3.44 -20.19 -16.98
C GLU A 126 -3.60 -20.16 -15.46
N LYS A 127 -2.49 -19.98 -14.72
CA LYS A 127 -2.48 -19.94 -13.26
C LYS A 127 -3.30 -18.78 -12.68
N ASN A 128 -3.34 -17.64 -13.38
CA ASN A 128 -3.97 -16.41 -12.89
C ASN A 128 -5.30 -16.07 -13.57
N HIS A 129 -5.80 -16.96 -14.46
CA HIS A 129 -6.91 -16.66 -15.35
C HIS A 129 -8.16 -16.12 -14.63
N SER A 130 -8.46 -16.63 -13.44
CA SER A 130 -9.66 -16.29 -12.67
C SER A 130 -9.78 -14.80 -12.34
N TRP A 131 -8.67 -14.13 -12.02
CA TRP A 131 -8.65 -12.70 -11.72
C TRP A 131 -8.10 -11.88 -12.89
N LEU A 132 -7.13 -12.43 -13.64
CA LEU A 132 -6.39 -11.73 -14.68
C LEU A 132 -7.27 -11.37 -15.88
N TYR A 133 -8.03 -12.33 -16.39
CA TYR A 133 -8.85 -12.13 -17.58
C TYR A 133 -10.00 -11.13 -17.34
N PRO A 134 -10.77 -11.24 -16.23
CA PRO A 134 -11.75 -10.21 -15.90
C PRO A 134 -11.14 -8.83 -15.62
N TYR A 135 -9.98 -8.75 -14.96
CA TYR A 135 -9.28 -7.48 -14.75
C TYR A 135 -8.89 -6.83 -16.09
N ALA A 136 -8.36 -7.61 -17.02
CA ALA A 136 -8.01 -7.13 -18.35
C ALA A 136 -9.24 -6.56 -19.08
N ILE A 137 -10.37 -7.28 -19.04
CA ILE A 137 -11.64 -6.79 -19.61
C ILE A 137 -12.08 -5.48 -18.94
N PHE A 138 -12.05 -5.43 -17.60
CA PHE A 138 -12.40 -4.22 -16.85
C PHE A 138 -11.56 -3.02 -17.30
N ARG A 139 -10.23 -3.17 -17.42
CA ARG A 139 -9.35 -2.08 -17.88
C ARG A 139 -9.65 -1.67 -19.31
N VAL A 140 -9.90 -2.62 -20.22
CA VAL A 140 -10.24 -2.30 -21.61
C VAL A 140 -11.57 -1.54 -21.70
N PHE A 141 -12.59 -1.97 -20.95
CA PHE A 141 -13.87 -1.25 -20.90
C PHE A 141 -13.71 0.12 -20.27
N LYS A 142 -12.91 0.24 -19.20
CA LYS A 142 -12.61 1.53 -18.58
C LYS A 142 -11.97 2.51 -19.57
N THR A 143 -10.97 2.07 -20.33
CA THR A 143 -10.34 2.91 -21.36
C THR A 143 -11.28 3.21 -22.52
N HIS A 144 -12.14 2.26 -22.93
CA HIS A 144 -13.18 2.49 -23.95
C HIS A 144 -14.12 3.64 -23.54
N HIS A 145 -14.44 3.75 -22.25
CA HIS A 145 -15.30 4.79 -21.68
C HIS A 145 -14.53 6.00 -21.13
N GLN A 146 -13.29 6.23 -21.58
CA GLN A 146 -12.47 7.40 -21.20
C GLN A 146 -12.21 7.50 -19.68
N GLU A 147 -11.87 6.36 -19.06
CA GLU A 147 -11.56 6.23 -17.64
C GLU A 147 -12.74 6.49 -16.68
N LYS A 148 -13.97 6.59 -17.19
CA LYS A 148 -15.19 6.68 -16.36
C LYS A 148 -15.40 5.45 -15.47
N SER A 149 -16.14 5.64 -14.39
CA SER A 149 -16.51 4.55 -13.49
C SER A 149 -17.45 3.55 -14.18
N TRP A 150 -17.36 2.28 -13.83
CA TRP A 150 -18.20 1.23 -14.42
C TRP A 150 -19.70 1.43 -14.21
N ILE A 151 -20.09 2.21 -13.20
CA ILE A 151 -21.49 2.58 -12.97
C ILE A 151 -22.05 3.48 -14.08
N GLU A 152 -21.18 4.15 -14.82
CA GLU A 152 -21.52 5.08 -15.92
C GLU A 152 -21.47 4.42 -17.30
N TRP A 153 -21.06 3.15 -17.39
CA TRP A 153 -20.98 2.44 -18.66
C TRP A 153 -22.36 2.00 -19.15
N GLU A 154 -22.50 1.82 -20.46
CA GLU A 154 -23.68 1.21 -21.06
C GLU A 154 -23.91 -0.20 -20.49
N GLU A 155 -25.17 -0.60 -20.36
CA GLU A 155 -25.59 -1.82 -19.65
C GLU A 155 -24.87 -3.09 -20.11
N GLU A 156 -24.54 -3.19 -21.40
CA GLU A 156 -23.83 -4.36 -21.96
C GLU A 156 -22.39 -4.51 -21.42
N TYR A 157 -21.68 -3.41 -21.16
CA TYR A 157 -20.33 -3.43 -20.56
C TYR A 157 -20.40 -3.53 -19.05
N LYS A 158 -21.34 -2.76 -18.47
CA LYS A 158 -21.62 -2.76 -17.04
C LYS A 158 -21.90 -4.18 -16.58
N ASN A 159 -22.83 -4.90 -17.20
CA ASN A 159 -23.28 -6.23 -16.75
C ASN A 159 -22.54 -7.41 -17.40
N TYR A 160 -21.57 -7.14 -18.27
CA TYR A 160 -20.84 -8.17 -19.02
C TYR A 160 -20.37 -9.37 -18.17
N HIS A 161 -19.82 -9.12 -16.99
CA HIS A 161 -19.31 -10.21 -16.12
C HIS A 161 -20.42 -11.13 -15.57
N HIS A 162 -21.67 -10.67 -15.57
CA HIS A 162 -22.80 -11.44 -15.05
C HIS A 162 -23.58 -12.14 -16.16
N ASP A 163 -23.63 -11.56 -17.37
CA ASP A 163 -24.51 -12.03 -18.45
C ASP A 163 -23.78 -12.46 -19.73
N TYR A 164 -22.51 -12.08 -19.91
CA TYR A 164 -21.67 -12.35 -21.08
C TYR A 164 -22.38 -12.02 -22.41
N THR A 165 -23.10 -10.90 -22.43
CA THR A 165 -24.09 -10.58 -23.49
C THR A 165 -23.55 -10.26 -24.87
N PHE A 166 -22.28 -9.87 -25.01
CA PHE A 166 -21.71 -9.52 -26.33
C PHE A 166 -20.28 -10.04 -26.55
N SER A 167 -19.86 -10.02 -27.82
CA SER A 167 -18.59 -10.59 -28.24
C SER A 167 -17.40 -9.68 -27.91
N LEU A 168 -16.40 -10.23 -27.22
CA LEU A 168 -15.12 -9.56 -26.97
C LEU A 168 -14.15 -9.58 -28.16
N LEU A 169 -14.52 -10.16 -29.31
CA LEU A 169 -13.64 -10.21 -30.49
C LEU A 169 -13.00 -8.85 -30.85
N PRO A 170 -13.73 -7.71 -30.80
CA PRO A 170 -13.14 -6.40 -31.08
C PRO A 170 -12.08 -5.93 -30.07
N PHE A 171 -12.02 -6.55 -28.88
CA PHE A 171 -11.21 -6.14 -27.74
C PHE A 171 -10.06 -7.11 -27.42
N THR A 172 -9.93 -8.20 -28.18
CA THR A 172 -8.98 -9.29 -27.91
C THR A 172 -7.54 -8.79 -27.77
N LYS A 173 -7.09 -7.93 -28.67
CA LYS A 173 -5.72 -7.39 -28.64
C LYS A 173 -5.47 -6.51 -27.42
N GLU A 174 -6.45 -5.70 -27.03
CA GLU A 174 -6.36 -4.82 -25.87
C GLU A 174 -6.41 -5.63 -24.56
N ILE A 175 -7.18 -6.71 -24.52
CA ILE A 175 -7.20 -7.66 -23.40
C ILE A 175 -5.82 -8.33 -23.27
N ASP A 176 -5.27 -8.85 -24.37
CA ASP A 176 -3.94 -9.46 -24.41
C ASP A 176 -2.86 -8.47 -23.93
N TYR A 177 -2.98 -7.19 -24.28
CA TYR A 177 -2.09 -6.12 -23.82
C TYR A 177 -2.14 -5.94 -22.29
N GLN A 178 -3.33 -5.89 -21.70
CA GLN A 178 -3.48 -5.79 -20.25
C GLN A 178 -2.90 -7.01 -19.53
N MET A 179 -3.07 -8.20 -20.10
CA MET A 179 -2.49 -9.44 -19.56
C MET A 179 -0.96 -9.46 -19.66
N PHE A 180 -0.40 -8.95 -20.76
CA PHE A 180 1.04 -8.75 -20.94
C PHE A 180 1.63 -7.83 -19.86
N LEU A 181 0.98 -6.71 -19.53
CA LEU A 181 1.45 -5.81 -18.48
C LEU A 181 1.56 -6.52 -17.12
N GLN A 182 0.54 -7.29 -16.76
CA GLN A 182 0.52 -8.04 -15.51
C GLN A 182 1.59 -9.14 -15.49
N TYR A 183 1.82 -9.84 -16.59
CA TYR A 183 2.89 -10.83 -16.69
C TYR A 183 4.26 -10.23 -16.34
N PHE A 184 4.63 -9.11 -16.98
CA PHE A 184 5.89 -8.44 -16.68
C PHE A 184 5.93 -7.84 -15.27
N PHE A 185 4.79 -7.37 -14.76
CA PHE A 185 4.72 -6.83 -13.40
C PHE A 185 5.11 -7.90 -12.38
N PHE A 186 4.46 -9.06 -12.43
CA PHE A 186 4.73 -10.14 -11.48
C PHE A 186 6.10 -10.76 -11.71
N GLN A 187 6.58 -10.84 -12.95
CA GLN A 187 7.92 -11.34 -13.25
C GLN A 187 9.02 -10.43 -12.67
N GLN A 188 8.93 -9.12 -12.84
CA GLN A 188 9.89 -8.16 -12.30
C GLN A 188 9.78 -8.07 -10.77
N TRP A 189 8.56 -8.02 -10.23
CA TRP A 189 8.35 -7.96 -8.78
C TRP A 189 8.88 -9.21 -8.06
N GLN A 190 8.64 -10.40 -8.61
CA GLN A 190 9.14 -11.64 -8.03
C GLN A 190 10.68 -11.66 -7.99
N GLN A 191 11.36 -11.17 -9.04
CA GLN A 191 12.82 -11.09 -9.04
C GLN A 191 13.37 -10.14 -7.97
N LEU A 192 12.75 -8.97 -7.80
CA LEU A 192 13.13 -8.02 -6.76
C LEU A 192 12.89 -8.61 -5.35
N ARG A 193 11.75 -9.28 -5.15
CA ARG A 193 11.41 -9.95 -3.90
C ARG A 193 12.39 -11.09 -3.58
N ASP A 194 12.71 -11.93 -4.56
CA ASP A 194 13.71 -13.00 -4.40
C ASP A 194 15.08 -12.42 -4.05
N TYR A 195 15.47 -11.29 -4.65
CA TYR A 195 16.70 -10.59 -4.34
C TYR A 195 16.71 -10.02 -2.91
N ALA A 196 15.58 -9.45 -2.47
CA ALA A 196 15.40 -9.02 -1.08
C ALA A 196 15.58 -10.18 -0.10
N HIS A 197 14.98 -11.34 -0.39
CA HIS A 197 15.11 -12.56 0.43
C HIS A 197 16.54 -13.09 0.47
N GLN A 198 17.27 -13.08 -0.65
CA GLN A 198 18.68 -13.46 -0.70
C GLN A 198 19.55 -12.57 0.20
N ASN A 199 19.12 -11.34 0.46
CA ASN A 199 19.76 -10.38 1.35
C ASN A 199 19.11 -10.34 2.76
N ASN A 200 18.28 -11.32 3.11
CA ASN A 200 17.56 -11.42 4.39
C ASN A 200 16.65 -10.21 4.70
N ILE A 201 16.05 -9.63 3.66
CA ILE A 201 15.07 -8.55 3.77
C ILE A 201 13.66 -9.12 3.59
N GLU A 202 12.84 -8.98 4.62
CA GLU A 202 11.39 -9.25 4.59
C GLU A 202 10.65 -8.05 3.99
N ILE A 203 9.70 -8.29 3.09
CA ILE A 203 8.84 -7.25 2.54
C ILE A 203 7.46 -7.28 3.20
N ILE A 204 7.15 -6.21 3.93
CA ILE A 204 5.81 -5.98 4.48
C ILE A 204 5.05 -5.13 3.47
N GLY A 205 4.02 -5.72 2.88
CA GLY A 205 3.06 -4.99 2.07
C GLY A 205 1.90 -4.47 2.89
N ASP A 206 0.92 -3.95 2.18
CA ASP A 206 -0.22 -3.27 2.78
C ASP A 206 -1.46 -3.52 1.94
N MET A 207 -2.60 -3.61 2.61
CA MET A 207 -3.89 -3.87 2.00
C MET A 207 -4.97 -3.00 2.68
N PRO A 208 -5.61 -2.08 1.94
CA PRO A 208 -6.75 -1.32 2.47
C PRO A 208 -7.85 -2.27 2.92
N ILE A 209 -8.57 -2.03 4.04
CA ILE A 209 -9.73 -2.90 4.35
C ILE A 209 -10.76 -2.87 3.22
N TYR A 210 -11.07 -1.69 2.67
CA TYR A 210 -12.06 -1.54 1.61
C TYR A 210 -11.41 -1.46 0.22
N VAL A 211 -12.17 -1.83 -0.81
CA VAL A 211 -11.80 -1.61 -2.22
C VAL A 211 -12.49 -0.37 -2.77
N GLY A 212 -12.03 0.18 -3.89
CA GLY A 212 -12.70 1.30 -4.57
C GLY A 212 -14.01 0.84 -5.22
N LEU A 213 -15.03 1.72 -5.29
CA LEU A 213 -16.26 1.43 -6.06
C LEU A 213 -15.92 1.16 -7.53
N ASP A 214 -15.13 2.04 -8.12
CA ASP A 214 -14.62 1.94 -9.48
C ASP A 214 -13.43 0.98 -9.55
N SER A 215 -13.70 -0.30 -9.33
CA SER A 215 -12.69 -1.37 -9.37
C SER A 215 -13.24 -2.63 -10.04
N ALA A 216 -12.32 -3.43 -10.57
CA ALA A 216 -12.62 -4.77 -11.05
C ALA A 216 -13.17 -5.65 -9.91
N ASP A 217 -12.77 -5.40 -8.65
CA ASP A 217 -13.23 -6.16 -7.49
C ASP A 217 -14.75 -6.02 -7.31
N VAL A 218 -15.26 -4.78 -7.34
CA VAL A 218 -16.69 -4.50 -7.15
C VAL A 218 -17.49 -4.79 -8.41
N TRP A 219 -16.96 -4.44 -9.59
CA TRP A 219 -17.63 -4.70 -10.86
C TRP A 219 -17.97 -6.18 -11.07
N GLN A 220 -17.08 -7.08 -10.65
CA GLN A 220 -17.25 -8.53 -10.78
C GLN A 220 -18.04 -9.17 -9.65
N ASN A 221 -17.89 -8.68 -8.41
CA ASN A 221 -18.38 -9.34 -7.21
C ASN A 221 -19.46 -8.51 -6.52
N ARG A 222 -20.42 -7.96 -7.27
CA ARG A 222 -21.37 -6.95 -6.76
C ARG A 222 -22.12 -7.40 -5.52
N GLU A 223 -22.45 -8.69 -5.44
CA GLU A 223 -23.16 -9.31 -4.31
C GLU A 223 -22.35 -9.34 -3.02
N SER A 224 -21.02 -9.20 -3.10
CA SER A 224 -20.15 -9.06 -1.92
C SER A 224 -20.24 -7.67 -1.27
N PHE A 225 -20.97 -6.73 -1.87
CA PHE A 225 -21.07 -5.34 -1.44
C PHE A 225 -22.52 -4.89 -1.28
N LEU A 226 -22.74 -3.91 -0.40
CA LEU A 226 -24.03 -3.27 -0.18
C LEU A 226 -24.31 -2.22 -1.27
N LEU A 227 -24.76 -2.70 -2.44
CA LEU A 227 -25.10 -1.89 -3.60
C LEU A 227 -26.61 -1.91 -3.87
N GLU A 228 -27.10 -0.83 -4.47
CA GLU A 228 -28.42 -0.76 -5.09
C GLU A 228 -28.42 -1.47 -6.46
N GLU A 229 -29.60 -1.66 -7.06
CA GLU A 229 -29.75 -2.35 -8.36
C GLU A 229 -28.95 -1.67 -9.49
N ASP A 230 -28.79 -0.34 -9.42
CA ASP A 230 -27.99 0.43 -10.39
C ASP A 230 -26.47 0.37 -10.12
N GLY A 231 -26.03 -0.37 -9.11
CA GLY A 231 -24.63 -0.52 -8.74
C GLY A 231 -24.07 0.60 -7.85
N THR A 232 -24.87 1.60 -7.48
CA THR A 232 -24.45 2.64 -6.54
C THR A 232 -24.49 2.14 -5.09
N PRO A 233 -23.61 2.63 -4.20
CA PRO A 233 -23.62 2.20 -2.80
C PRO A 233 -24.77 2.86 -2.03
N SER A 234 -25.54 2.08 -1.26
CA SER A 234 -26.51 2.64 -0.30
C SER A 234 -25.82 3.34 0.88
N PHE A 235 -24.65 2.82 1.24
CA PHE A 235 -23.82 3.28 2.34
C PHE A 235 -22.35 3.22 1.95
N VAL A 236 -21.58 4.14 2.53
CA VAL A 236 -20.14 4.25 2.27
C VAL A 236 -19.34 4.17 3.56
N ALA A 237 -18.08 3.79 3.40
CA ALA A 237 -17.10 3.75 4.47
C ALA A 237 -16.61 5.13 4.89
N GLY A 238 -16.13 5.19 6.14
CA GLY A 238 -15.47 6.34 6.72
C GLY A 238 -15.14 6.09 8.19
N VAL A 239 -14.83 7.17 8.90
CA VAL A 239 -14.68 7.20 10.35
C VAL A 239 -15.43 8.39 10.93
N PRO A 240 -16.00 8.27 12.15
CA PRO A 240 -16.73 9.37 12.78
C PRO A 240 -15.81 10.54 13.10
N PRO A 241 -16.37 11.70 13.48
CA PRO A 241 -15.60 12.77 14.08
C PRO A 241 -14.77 12.31 15.27
N ASP A 242 -13.52 12.72 15.31
CA ASP A 242 -12.58 12.44 16.38
C ASP A 242 -11.79 13.70 16.76
N TYR A 243 -10.76 13.55 17.59
CA TYR A 243 -9.91 14.67 18.02
C TYR A 243 -9.02 15.23 16.90
N PHE A 244 -8.87 14.53 15.76
CA PHE A 244 -8.15 14.98 14.57
C PHE A 244 -9.06 15.66 13.54
N SER A 245 -10.30 15.18 13.36
CA SER A 245 -11.25 15.68 12.38
C SER A 245 -12.62 15.95 12.99
N LYS A 246 -12.99 17.24 13.01
CA LYS A 246 -14.33 17.70 13.43
C LYS A 246 -15.48 17.08 12.63
N PHE A 247 -15.24 16.69 11.38
CA PHE A 247 -16.28 16.16 10.49
C PHE A 247 -16.13 14.65 10.23
N GLY A 248 -15.18 14.00 10.92
CA GLY A 248 -14.74 12.65 10.58
C GLY A 248 -14.11 12.59 9.20
N GLN A 249 -14.07 11.41 8.61
CA GLN A 249 -13.57 11.22 7.24
C GLN A 249 -14.56 10.36 6.47
N ARG A 250 -15.05 10.86 5.33
CA ARG A 250 -15.92 10.11 4.43
C ARG A 250 -15.06 9.61 3.27
N TRP A 251 -14.71 8.33 3.27
CA TRP A 251 -13.81 7.76 2.26
C TRP A 251 -14.53 7.41 0.95
N GLY A 252 -15.82 7.07 1.03
CA GLY A 252 -16.64 6.84 -0.14
C GLY A 252 -16.59 5.41 -0.71
N ASN A 253 -15.76 4.53 -0.15
CA ASN A 253 -15.71 3.12 -0.54
C ASN A 253 -17.06 2.43 -0.27
N PRO A 254 -17.48 1.46 -1.10
CA PRO A 254 -18.62 0.61 -0.80
C PRO A 254 -18.32 -0.27 0.42
N LEU A 255 -19.36 -0.58 1.19
CA LEU A 255 -19.27 -1.47 2.34
C LEU A 255 -19.57 -2.91 1.93
N TYR A 256 -18.93 -3.86 2.61
CA TYR A 256 -19.18 -5.29 2.40
C TYR A 256 -20.57 -5.71 2.85
N ASP A 257 -21.17 -6.64 2.11
CA ASP A 257 -22.27 -7.48 2.63
C ASP A 257 -21.67 -8.68 3.38
N TRP A 258 -21.38 -8.47 4.66
CA TRP A 258 -20.78 -9.52 5.51
C TRP A 258 -21.65 -10.77 5.65
N GLU A 259 -22.97 -10.66 5.52
CA GLU A 259 -23.89 -11.79 5.55
C GLU A 259 -23.78 -12.63 4.27
N TYR A 260 -23.71 -11.97 3.11
CA TYR A 260 -23.41 -12.66 1.85
C TYR A 260 -22.05 -13.34 1.91
N LEU A 261 -21.01 -12.61 2.32
CA LEU A 261 -19.65 -13.13 2.42
C LEU A 261 -19.57 -14.36 3.34
N LYS A 262 -20.21 -14.31 4.52
CA LYS A 262 -20.26 -15.44 5.45
C LYS A 262 -20.91 -16.68 4.82
N LYS A 263 -22.04 -16.52 4.13
CA LYS A 263 -22.73 -17.62 3.42
C LYS A 263 -21.88 -18.26 2.33
N HIS A 264 -20.95 -17.50 1.76
CA HIS A 264 -20.02 -17.94 0.72
C HIS A 264 -18.61 -18.16 1.28
N HIS A 265 -18.50 -18.49 2.57
CA HIS A 265 -17.25 -18.88 3.24
C HIS A 265 -16.12 -17.84 3.10
N TYR A 266 -16.49 -16.56 3.00
CA TYR A 266 -15.60 -15.43 2.82
C TYR A 266 -14.68 -15.54 1.58
N ALA A 267 -15.13 -16.23 0.52
CA ALA A 267 -14.33 -16.50 -0.68
C ALA A 267 -13.62 -15.25 -1.24
N PHE A 268 -14.34 -14.13 -1.36
CA PHE A 268 -13.75 -12.86 -1.81
C PHE A 268 -12.53 -12.43 -0.97
N TRP A 269 -12.61 -12.52 0.35
CA TRP A 269 -11.52 -12.15 1.25
C TRP A 269 -10.37 -13.18 1.25
N VAL A 270 -10.70 -14.47 1.11
CA VAL A 270 -9.70 -15.54 0.98
C VAL A 270 -8.88 -15.33 -0.30
N ASP A 271 -9.53 -15.06 -1.42
CA ASP A 271 -8.86 -14.82 -2.71
C ASP A 271 -7.99 -13.57 -2.65
N ARG A 272 -8.53 -12.50 -2.05
CA ARG A 272 -7.79 -11.26 -1.83
C ARG A 272 -6.53 -11.43 -0.97
N MET A 273 -6.61 -12.22 0.10
CA MET A 273 -5.45 -12.53 0.93
C MET A 273 -4.42 -13.40 0.20
N LYS A 274 -4.87 -14.39 -0.57
CA LYS A 274 -3.97 -15.20 -1.42
C LYS A 274 -3.25 -14.35 -2.46
N ALA A 275 -3.94 -13.40 -3.09
CA ALA A 275 -3.32 -12.46 -4.01
C ALA A 275 -2.26 -11.59 -3.32
N SER A 276 -2.57 -11.09 -2.12
CA SER A 276 -1.63 -10.28 -1.34
C SER A 276 -0.36 -11.06 -0.92
N GLN A 277 -0.48 -12.35 -0.57
CA GLN A 277 0.68 -13.22 -0.26
C GLN A 277 1.58 -13.53 -1.47
N GLN A 278 1.04 -13.44 -2.70
CA GLN A 278 1.87 -13.52 -3.89
C GLN A 278 2.78 -12.29 -4.03
N MET A 279 2.37 -11.15 -3.48
CA MET A 279 3.16 -9.93 -3.53
C MET A 279 4.06 -9.76 -2.30
N TYR A 280 3.61 -10.15 -1.10
CA TYR A 280 4.26 -9.75 0.15
C TYR A 280 4.53 -10.94 1.07
N ASP A 281 5.51 -10.80 1.97
CA ASP A 281 5.80 -11.82 2.98
C ASP A 281 4.86 -11.71 4.18
N ARG A 282 4.49 -10.48 4.51
CA ARG A 282 3.51 -10.13 5.54
C ARG A 282 2.66 -8.98 5.05
N VAL A 283 1.38 -8.99 5.40
CA VAL A 283 0.41 -7.99 4.94
C VAL A 283 -0.03 -7.15 6.13
N ARG A 284 0.22 -5.83 6.08
CA ARG A 284 -0.50 -4.90 6.94
C ARG A 284 -1.93 -4.81 6.44
N ILE A 285 -2.91 -5.04 7.32
CA ILE A 285 -4.31 -4.75 7.00
C ILE A 285 -4.66 -3.41 7.60
N ASP A 286 -4.86 -2.43 6.73
CA ASP A 286 -5.31 -1.09 7.06
C ASP A 286 -6.70 -1.12 7.71
N HIS A 287 -6.92 -0.27 8.69
CA HIS A 287 -8.18 -0.13 9.41
C HIS A 287 -8.71 -1.47 9.95
N PHE A 288 -7.83 -2.26 10.58
CA PHE A 288 -8.14 -3.59 11.12
C PHE A 288 -9.38 -3.58 12.02
N ARG A 289 -9.58 -2.48 12.74
CA ARG A 289 -10.76 -2.28 13.60
C ARG A 289 -12.09 -2.46 12.86
N GLY A 290 -12.10 -2.25 11.55
CA GLY A 290 -13.20 -2.51 10.63
C GLY A 290 -13.79 -3.94 10.71
N PHE A 291 -12.99 -4.92 11.14
CA PHE A 291 -13.46 -6.31 11.30
C PHE A 291 -14.20 -6.55 12.63
N ASP A 292 -13.91 -5.79 13.68
CA ASP A 292 -14.71 -5.79 14.91
C ASP A 292 -15.96 -4.91 14.73
N THR A 293 -15.75 -3.65 14.35
CA THR A 293 -16.83 -2.70 14.11
C THR A 293 -16.48 -1.79 12.93
N TYR A 294 -17.44 -1.20 12.26
CA TYR A 294 -17.15 -0.23 11.20
C TYR A 294 -18.18 0.89 11.17
N TRP A 295 -17.75 2.06 10.72
CA TRP A 295 -18.61 3.24 10.64
C TRP A 295 -19.36 3.26 9.31
N LYS A 296 -20.67 3.13 9.38
CA LYS A 296 -21.58 3.06 8.23
C LYS A 296 -22.25 4.41 8.01
N ILE A 297 -21.89 5.08 6.91
CA ILE A 297 -22.41 6.41 6.53
C ILE A 297 -23.42 6.24 5.40
N PRO A 298 -24.65 6.79 5.49
CA PRO A 298 -25.57 6.82 4.34
C PRO A 298 -24.92 7.54 3.16
N ALA A 299 -24.97 6.98 1.95
CA ALA A 299 -24.23 7.53 0.81
C ALA A 299 -24.63 8.97 0.44
N SER A 300 -25.87 9.37 0.76
CA SER A 300 -26.41 10.72 0.60
C SER A 300 -25.76 11.77 1.50
N GLU A 301 -25.09 11.36 2.58
CA GLU A 301 -24.46 12.29 3.50
C GLU A 301 -23.16 12.87 2.90
N PRO A 302 -22.95 14.20 2.98
CA PRO A 302 -21.76 14.84 2.43
C PRO A 302 -20.52 14.67 3.33
N THR A 303 -20.70 14.26 4.59
CA THR A 303 -19.64 14.11 5.59
C THR A 303 -19.83 12.83 6.39
N ALA A 304 -18.90 12.52 7.30
CA ALA A 304 -18.98 11.32 8.14
C ALA A 304 -19.64 11.54 9.51
N VAL A 305 -20.18 12.75 9.77
CA VAL A 305 -20.82 13.08 11.06
C VAL A 305 -22.04 12.20 11.32
N ILE A 306 -22.85 11.95 10.29
CA ILE A 306 -24.05 11.11 10.38
C ILE A 306 -23.68 9.71 9.92
N GLY A 307 -23.56 8.80 10.88
CA GLY A 307 -23.31 7.40 10.64
C GLY A 307 -23.64 6.58 11.88
N LYS A 308 -23.34 5.28 11.82
CA LYS A 308 -23.50 4.38 12.96
C LYS A 308 -22.42 3.31 12.96
N TRP A 309 -22.00 2.91 14.16
CA TRP A 309 -21.17 1.72 14.33
C TRP A 309 -21.99 0.47 14.05
N ILE A 310 -21.42 -0.44 13.27
CA ILE A 310 -21.96 -1.75 12.93
C ILE A 310 -20.92 -2.80 13.29
N GLU A 311 -21.34 -3.94 13.82
CA GLU A 311 -20.45 -5.08 14.09
C GLU A 311 -19.98 -5.69 12.77
N GLY A 312 -18.68 -5.93 12.67
CA GLY A 312 -18.05 -6.63 11.57
C GLY A 312 -18.11 -8.15 11.75
N PRO A 313 -17.42 -8.91 10.89
CA PRO A 313 -17.43 -10.37 10.93
C PRO A 313 -16.60 -10.96 12.09
N ALA A 314 -15.75 -10.15 12.72
CA ALA A 314 -14.84 -10.52 13.80
C ALA A 314 -14.17 -11.88 13.55
N TYR A 315 -14.29 -12.82 14.49
CA TYR A 315 -13.65 -14.13 14.45
C TYR A 315 -14.00 -14.95 13.21
N ASP A 316 -15.24 -14.91 12.73
CA ASP A 316 -15.70 -15.78 11.63
C ASP A 316 -14.88 -15.60 10.34
N LEU A 317 -14.48 -14.37 10.02
CA LEU A 317 -13.64 -14.09 8.86
C LEU A 317 -12.23 -14.67 9.07
N PHE A 318 -11.61 -14.40 10.21
CA PHE A 318 -10.23 -14.84 10.45
C PHE A 318 -10.12 -16.35 10.58
N ASP A 319 -11.12 -17.02 11.18
CA ASP A 319 -11.23 -18.48 11.17
C ASP A 319 -11.21 -19.03 9.72
N ALA A 320 -11.99 -18.39 8.82
CA ALA A 320 -12.04 -18.78 7.42
C ALA A 320 -10.71 -18.50 6.69
N LEU A 321 -10.03 -17.39 7.00
CA LEU A 321 -8.73 -17.05 6.42
C LEU A 321 -7.65 -18.06 6.87
N TYR A 322 -7.50 -18.30 8.17
CA TYR A 322 -6.52 -19.23 8.70
C TYR A 322 -6.79 -20.69 8.30
N ALA A 323 -8.04 -21.04 7.98
CA ALA A 323 -8.39 -22.35 7.45
C ALA A 323 -8.05 -22.55 5.96
N GLN A 324 -7.95 -21.47 5.17
CA GLN A 324 -7.89 -21.55 3.70
C GLN A 324 -6.67 -20.86 3.08
N VAL A 325 -5.90 -20.11 3.87
CA VAL A 325 -4.74 -19.33 3.44
C VAL A 325 -3.52 -19.82 4.21
N ASP A 326 -2.67 -20.58 3.52
CA ASP A 326 -1.46 -21.14 4.12
C ASP A 326 -0.46 -20.03 4.49
N HIS A 327 0.23 -20.21 5.62
CA HIS A 327 1.28 -19.28 6.09
C HIS A 327 0.82 -17.82 6.21
N LEU A 328 -0.44 -17.60 6.56
CA LEU A 328 -1.02 -16.28 6.77
C LEU A 328 -0.21 -15.47 7.80
N SER A 329 0.26 -14.30 7.39
CA SER A 329 1.05 -13.39 8.22
C SER A 329 0.49 -11.98 8.10
N ILE A 330 -0.07 -11.48 9.20
CA ILE A 330 -0.81 -10.22 9.24
C ILE A 330 -0.21 -9.29 10.29
N LEU A 331 -0.08 -8.01 9.91
CA LEU A 331 0.11 -6.88 10.81
C LEU A 331 -1.20 -6.09 10.88
N ALA A 332 -1.74 -5.89 12.07
CA ALA A 332 -2.98 -5.14 12.26
C ALA A 332 -2.69 -3.64 12.37
N GLU A 333 -3.26 -2.83 11.48
CA GLU A 333 -3.36 -1.38 11.71
C GLU A 333 -4.51 -1.13 12.70
N ASP A 334 -4.18 -0.94 13.95
CA ASP A 334 -5.09 -0.78 15.08
C ASP A 334 -4.91 0.59 15.77
N LEU A 335 -4.85 1.66 14.98
CA LEU A 335 -4.75 3.03 15.49
C LEU A 335 -6.14 3.67 15.66
N GLY A 336 -6.18 4.75 16.44
CA GLY A 336 -7.39 5.53 16.70
C GLY A 336 -8.10 5.15 18.01
N ASP A 337 -9.35 5.58 18.15
CA ASP A 337 -10.17 5.29 19.34
C ASP A 337 -10.79 3.90 19.20
N LEU A 338 -10.21 2.93 19.92
CA LEU A 338 -10.55 1.52 19.81
C LEU A 338 -11.28 0.99 21.03
N ARG A 339 -12.24 0.10 20.76
CA ARG A 339 -12.88 -0.70 21.80
C ARG A 339 -11.94 -1.82 22.26
N PRO A 340 -12.06 -2.30 23.51
CA PRO A 340 -11.30 -3.46 24.00
C PRO A 340 -11.39 -4.69 23.10
N GLU A 341 -12.55 -4.94 22.49
CA GLU A 341 -12.81 -6.11 21.65
C GLU A 341 -11.96 -6.14 20.36
N VAL A 342 -11.50 -4.98 19.88
CA VAL A 342 -10.54 -4.91 18.76
C VAL A 342 -9.20 -5.54 19.17
N TYR A 343 -8.74 -5.25 20.39
CA TYR A 343 -7.51 -5.83 20.93
C TYR A 343 -7.70 -7.32 21.25
N GLU A 344 -8.86 -7.73 21.75
CA GLU A 344 -9.19 -9.14 21.97
C GLU A 344 -9.13 -9.95 20.66
N LEU A 345 -9.74 -9.42 19.59
CA LEU A 345 -9.70 -10.03 18.26
C LEU A 345 -8.26 -10.15 17.73
N ARG A 346 -7.49 -9.06 17.79
CA ARG A 346 -6.09 -9.02 17.39
C ARG A 346 -5.25 -10.05 18.14
N ASP A 347 -5.36 -10.05 19.47
CA ASP A 347 -4.55 -10.87 20.37
C ASP A 347 -4.92 -12.36 20.27
N HIS A 348 -6.19 -12.68 19.99
CA HIS A 348 -6.65 -14.06 19.77
C HIS A 348 -5.88 -14.75 18.64
N TYR A 349 -5.63 -14.01 17.56
CA TYR A 349 -4.88 -14.50 16.39
C TYR A 349 -3.38 -14.18 16.46
N HIS A 350 -2.89 -13.74 17.62
CA HIS A 350 -1.48 -13.36 17.85
C HIS A 350 -0.95 -12.31 16.86
N LEU A 351 -1.83 -11.43 16.37
CA LEU A 351 -1.45 -10.38 15.45
C LEU A 351 -0.72 -9.27 16.21
N LYS A 352 0.33 -8.71 15.61
CA LYS A 352 0.93 -7.48 16.13
C LYS A 352 0.07 -6.30 15.72
N GLY A 353 -0.14 -5.36 16.63
CA GLY A 353 -0.68 -4.03 16.34
C GLY A 353 0.41 -3.03 15.98
N MET A 354 0.08 -1.75 16.08
CA MET A 354 0.99 -0.65 15.80
C MET A 354 1.10 0.31 17.00
N TYR A 355 2.32 0.74 17.29
CA TYR A 355 2.58 1.88 18.16
C TYR A 355 3.20 2.99 17.31
N VAL A 356 2.57 4.17 17.29
CA VAL A 356 3.09 5.33 16.56
C VAL A 356 3.53 6.40 17.55
N PHE A 357 4.82 6.73 17.53
CA PHE A 357 5.42 7.70 18.46
C PHE A 357 4.74 9.07 18.42
N GLN A 358 4.36 9.56 17.24
CA GLN A 358 3.64 10.83 17.10
C GLN A 358 2.26 10.86 17.78
N PHE A 359 1.71 9.72 18.18
CA PHE A 359 0.45 9.62 18.93
C PHE A 359 0.67 9.34 20.41
N HIS A 360 1.71 8.60 20.74
CA HIS A 360 1.99 8.14 22.09
C HIS A 360 3.46 8.36 22.44
N TYR A 361 3.76 9.13 23.50
CA TYR A 361 5.11 9.18 24.10
C TYR A 361 5.18 8.39 25.41
N ALA A 362 4.09 7.70 25.76
CA ALA A 362 3.96 6.95 27.01
C ALA A 362 4.79 5.66 26.96
N SER A 363 5.46 5.36 28.07
CA SER A 363 6.27 4.16 28.28
C SER A 363 5.46 2.95 28.75
N ASP A 364 4.18 3.13 29.08
CA ASP A 364 3.30 2.08 29.59
C ASP A 364 2.49 1.50 28.42
N PHE A 365 3.17 0.68 27.62
CA PHE A 365 2.59 0.00 26.46
C PHE A 365 3.15 -1.43 26.43
N ASP A 366 2.31 -2.42 26.08
CA ASP A 366 2.77 -3.79 25.90
C ASP A 366 3.49 -3.93 24.55
N PHE A 367 4.77 -3.59 24.53
CA PHE A 367 5.61 -3.63 23.32
C PHE A 367 5.79 -5.04 22.74
N SER A 368 5.43 -6.09 23.49
CA SER A 368 5.42 -7.46 22.96
C SER A 368 4.29 -7.68 21.93
N LYS A 369 3.32 -6.77 21.83
CA LYS A 369 2.14 -6.90 20.97
C LYS A 369 2.13 -5.97 19.77
N VAL A 370 3.18 -5.19 19.53
CA VAL A 370 3.16 -4.16 18.48
C VAL A 370 4.46 -4.05 17.71
N VAL A 371 4.35 -3.49 16.51
CA VAL A 371 5.44 -2.89 15.75
C VAL A 371 5.49 -1.39 16.05
N VAL A 372 6.67 -0.88 16.35
CA VAL A 372 6.89 0.55 16.67
C VAL A 372 7.20 1.33 15.41
N TYR A 373 6.59 2.50 15.29
CA TYR A 373 6.82 3.48 14.22
C TYR A 373 7.12 4.85 14.82
N SER A 374 7.99 5.65 14.19
CA SER A 374 8.05 7.08 14.49
C SER A 374 6.80 7.80 13.99
N GLY A 375 6.37 7.47 12.78
CA GLY A 375 5.19 7.92 12.07
C GLY A 375 4.86 6.93 10.95
N THR A 376 3.71 7.08 10.31
CA THR A 376 3.31 6.35 9.11
C THR A 376 3.38 7.27 7.88
N HIS A 377 2.92 6.79 6.72
CA HIS A 377 2.75 7.60 5.52
C HIS A 377 1.65 8.68 5.66
N ASP A 378 0.74 8.54 6.63
CA ASP A 378 -0.33 9.50 6.91
C ASP A 378 0.08 10.59 7.91
N ASN A 379 1.16 10.36 8.65
CA ASN A 379 1.71 11.34 9.56
C ASN A 379 2.52 12.41 8.82
N ASP A 380 2.70 13.57 9.44
CA ASP A 380 3.77 14.48 9.00
C ASP A 380 5.13 13.85 9.31
N THR A 381 6.17 14.32 8.65
CA THR A 381 7.57 14.08 9.06
C THR A 381 7.75 14.48 10.53
N LEU A 382 8.69 13.85 11.24
CA LEU A 382 8.99 14.21 12.63
C LEU A 382 9.31 15.70 12.78
N ASN A 383 10.09 16.29 11.87
CA ASN A 383 10.40 17.73 11.95
C ASN A 383 9.20 18.61 11.63
N GLY A 384 8.30 18.17 10.75
CA GLY A 384 7.02 18.84 10.49
C GLY A 384 6.12 18.81 11.72
N TRP A 385 5.87 17.62 12.25
CA TRP A 385 5.07 17.39 13.45
C TRP A 385 5.62 18.15 14.68
N LEU A 386 6.94 18.14 14.92
CA LEU A 386 7.59 18.88 16.02
C LEU A 386 7.33 20.40 15.99
N LYS A 387 7.02 20.99 14.83
CA LYS A 387 6.63 22.40 14.72
C LYS A 387 5.17 22.67 15.10
N THR A 388 4.35 21.62 15.13
CA THR A 388 2.89 21.72 15.39
C THR A 388 2.51 21.42 16.83
N ILE A 389 3.34 20.66 17.57
CA ILE A 389 3.05 20.30 18.95
C ILE A 389 3.08 21.49 19.91
N LYS A 390 2.36 21.36 21.03
CA LYS A 390 2.28 22.42 22.03
C LYS A 390 3.64 22.61 22.72
N LYS A 391 3.91 23.84 23.17
CA LYS A 391 5.17 24.20 23.82
C LYS A 391 5.47 23.35 25.06
N GLU A 392 4.44 23.02 25.84
CA GLU A 392 4.53 22.20 27.04
C GLU A 392 4.89 20.74 26.70
N GLU A 393 4.28 20.22 25.63
CA GLU A 393 4.54 18.88 25.11
C GLU A 393 5.97 18.77 24.56
N TYR A 394 6.40 19.76 23.78
CA TYR A 394 7.78 19.85 23.28
C TYR A 394 8.82 19.82 24.40
N LYS A 395 8.62 20.59 25.48
CA LYS A 395 9.53 20.59 26.64
C LYS A 395 9.56 19.25 27.37
N THR A 396 8.42 18.58 27.47
CA THR A 396 8.31 17.26 28.09
C THR A 396 9.12 16.24 27.29
N LEU A 397 8.97 16.29 25.96
CA LEU A 397 9.72 15.46 25.03
C LEU A 397 11.24 15.70 25.10
N GLU A 398 11.68 16.96 25.11
CA GLU A 398 13.11 17.29 25.27
C GLU A 398 13.70 16.73 26.56
N GLN A 399 12.93 16.78 27.65
CA GLN A 399 13.36 16.26 28.95
C GLN A 399 13.40 14.73 28.98
N GLN A 400 12.40 14.06 28.38
CA GLN A 400 12.35 12.60 28.24
C GLN A 400 13.51 12.07 27.40
N LEU A 401 13.86 12.80 26.34
CA LEU A 401 14.92 12.43 25.41
C LEU A 401 16.31 12.96 25.79
N LYS A 402 16.46 13.54 26.98
CA LYS A 402 17.72 14.18 27.41
C LYS A 402 18.91 13.21 27.48
N LYS A 403 18.66 11.91 27.69
CA LYS A 403 19.71 10.88 27.77
C LYS A 403 20.39 10.60 26.41
N TYR A 404 19.72 10.94 25.31
CA TYR A 404 20.19 10.71 23.94
C TYR A 404 21.13 11.84 23.49
N SER A 405 22.28 11.47 22.92
CA SER A 405 23.38 12.39 22.57
C SER A 405 23.26 13.05 21.20
N GLU A 406 22.30 12.61 20.39
CA GLU A 406 22.07 13.12 19.04
C GLU A 406 21.83 14.62 19.04
N LYS A 407 22.27 15.30 17.99
CA LYS A 407 22.20 16.77 17.92
C LYS A 407 20.76 17.25 17.75
N HIS A 408 19.99 16.58 16.90
CA HIS A 408 18.64 17.00 16.53
C HIS A 408 17.58 16.19 17.27
N LEU A 409 16.48 16.84 17.66
CA LEU A 409 15.43 16.19 18.43
C LEU A 409 14.79 15.01 17.68
N TYR A 410 14.61 15.10 16.35
CA TYR A 410 14.09 13.98 15.56
C TYR A 410 15.00 12.74 15.63
N GLN A 411 16.33 12.92 15.62
CA GLN A 411 17.28 11.81 15.74
C GLN A 411 17.18 11.14 17.12
N LYS A 412 16.99 11.93 18.18
CA LYS A 412 16.74 11.40 19.53
C LYS A 412 15.46 10.58 19.60
N ILE A 413 14.43 10.96 18.85
CA ILE A 413 13.18 10.19 18.73
C ILE A 413 13.45 8.86 18.02
N LEU A 414 14.24 8.85 16.94
CA LEU A 414 14.62 7.61 16.25
C LEU A 414 15.34 6.65 17.18
N HIS A 415 16.38 7.13 17.88
CA HIS A 415 17.11 6.33 18.87
C HIS A 415 16.18 5.85 20.00
N TYR A 416 15.29 6.70 20.51
CA TYR A 416 14.28 6.29 21.47
C TYR A 416 13.40 5.15 20.96
N CYS A 417 12.90 5.23 19.73
CA CYS A 417 12.08 4.17 19.14
C CYS A 417 12.86 2.86 19.04
N LEU A 418 14.14 2.91 18.64
CA LEU A 418 15.02 1.74 18.58
C LEU A 418 15.28 1.14 19.98
N ASP A 419 15.37 1.95 21.02
CA ASP A 419 15.56 1.48 22.40
C ASP A 419 14.32 0.79 23.02
N LEU A 420 13.13 0.97 22.44
CA LEU A 420 11.92 0.33 22.97
C LEU A 420 12.02 -1.19 22.92
N GLU A 421 11.28 -1.87 23.80
CA GLU A 421 11.36 -3.34 23.93
C GLU A 421 10.66 -4.10 22.79
N ALA A 422 10.05 -3.40 21.83
CA ALA A 422 9.36 -4.00 20.72
C ALA A 422 10.29 -4.86 19.85
N GLU A 423 9.79 -6.01 19.41
CA GLU A 423 10.52 -6.92 18.52
C GLU A 423 10.85 -6.25 17.18
N GLU A 424 10.01 -5.33 16.71
CA GLU A 424 10.15 -4.68 15.41
C GLU A 424 9.95 -3.17 15.55
N VAL A 425 10.85 -2.40 14.93
CA VAL A 425 10.78 -0.94 14.81
C VAL A 425 10.92 -0.58 13.35
N ILE A 426 9.96 0.15 12.79
CA ILE A 426 9.94 0.56 11.38
C ILE A 426 9.92 2.09 11.31
N ILE A 427 10.95 2.67 10.70
CA ILE A 427 11.08 4.13 10.59
C ILE A 427 10.88 4.56 9.13
N PRO A 428 10.03 5.55 8.83
CA PRO A 428 9.91 6.09 7.48
C PRO A 428 11.19 6.77 6.99
N VAL A 429 11.47 6.62 5.70
CA VAL A 429 12.69 7.19 5.08
C VAL A 429 12.82 8.70 5.29
N TRP A 430 11.72 9.45 5.25
CA TRP A 430 11.72 10.90 5.44
C TRP A 430 12.06 11.30 6.89
N ASP A 431 11.77 10.45 7.87
CA ASP A 431 12.16 10.67 9.26
C ASP A 431 13.64 10.39 9.48
N ILE A 432 14.16 9.31 8.88
CA ILE A 432 15.61 8.99 8.87
C ILE A 432 16.41 10.17 8.30
N MET A 433 15.94 10.73 7.19
CA MET A 433 16.57 11.87 6.52
C MET A 433 16.28 13.23 7.16
N GLY A 434 15.47 13.28 8.23
CA GLY A 434 15.12 14.54 8.89
C GLY A 434 14.40 15.55 7.98
N LYS A 435 13.57 15.07 7.04
CA LYS A 435 12.84 15.92 6.10
C LYS A 435 11.79 16.78 6.79
N GLN A 436 11.32 17.82 6.08
CA GLN A 436 10.31 18.77 6.56
C GLN A 436 8.94 18.40 5.98
N SER A 437 7.89 19.13 6.36
CA SER A 437 6.50 18.85 5.94
C SER A 437 6.24 18.88 4.43
N ASP A 438 7.14 19.46 3.64
CA ASP A 438 7.09 19.40 2.16
C ASP A 438 7.39 17.99 1.63
N CYS A 439 7.94 17.11 2.45
CA CYS A 439 8.19 15.70 2.15
C CYS A 439 7.16 14.77 2.81
N ARG A 440 6.07 15.32 3.37
CA ARG A 440 4.98 14.52 3.93
C ARG A 440 4.33 13.70 2.82
N PHE A 441 4.20 12.40 3.03
CA PHE A 441 3.76 11.49 1.98
C PHE A 441 2.25 11.58 1.70
N ASN A 442 1.42 11.67 2.75
CA ASN A 442 -0.01 11.87 2.62
C ASN A 442 -0.56 12.78 3.73
N VAL A 443 -1.54 13.61 3.37
CA VAL A 443 -2.42 14.35 4.28
C VAL A 443 -3.81 13.72 4.21
N PRO A 444 -4.23 12.92 5.22
CA PRO A 444 -5.56 12.33 5.25
C PRO A 444 -6.67 13.38 5.09
N GLY A 445 -7.65 13.07 4.24
CA GLY A 445 -8.76 13.97 3.92
C GLY A 445 -8.47 15.03 2.84
N GLN A 446 -7.22 15.16 2.38
CA GLN A 446 -6.88 15.93 1.19
C GLN A 446 -6.82 15.00 -0.04
N ILE A 447 -7.26 15.48 -1.20
CA ILE A 447 -7.27 14.72 -2.46
C ILE A 447 -6.29 15.38 -3.45
N GLY A 448 -5.50 14.55 -4.13
CA GLY A 448 -4.58 14.97 -5.17
C GLY A 448 -3.27 15.53 -4.61
N SER A 449 -2.56 16.29 -5.46
CA SER A 449 -1.22 16.82 -5.14
C SER A 449 -1.21 17.63 -3.83
N PRO A 450 -0.17 17.46 -2.99
CA PRO A 450 1.04 16.66 -3.21
C PRO A 450 0.99 15.22 -2.64
N ASN A 451 -0.19 14.67 -2.33
CA ASN A 451 -0.28 13.33 -1.74
C ASN A 451 0.27 12.27 -2.69
N TRP A 452 1.04 11.32 -2.13
CA TRP A 452 1.63 10.16 -2.83
C TRP A 452 2.71 10.51 -3.85
N GLU A 453 3.11 11.79 -3.93
CA GLU A 453 4.01 12.29 -4.97
C GLU A 453 5.46 12.42 -4.48
N TYR A 454 5.73 12.47 -3.17
CA TYR A 454 7.09 12.65 -2.66
C TYR A 454 8.03 11.51 -3.08
N HIS A 455 9.19 11.84 -3.64
CA HIS A 455 10.23 10.86 -3.99
C HIS A 455 11.65 11.40 -3.78
N LEU A 456 12.64 10.50 -3.76
CA LEU A 456 14.05 10.87 -3.77
C LEU A 456 14.54 11.10 -5.20
N ILE A 457 15.41 12.09 -5.38
CA ILE A 457 16.06 12.34 -6.68
C ILE A 457 17.22 11.35 -6.88
N ASP A 458 17.99 11.11 -5.82
CA ASP A 458 19.06 10.12 -5.76
C ASP A 458 19.28 9.65 -4.31
N PHE A 459 20.23 8.74 -4.11
CA PHE A 459 20.56 8.22 -2.78
C PHE A 459 21.68 8.98 -2.06
N GLN A 460 22.26 10.05 -2.62
CA GLN A 460 23.46 10.68 -2.03
C GLN A 460 23.19 11.22 -0.62
N GLU A 461 22.08 11.90 -0.43
CA GLU A 461 21.67 12.40 0.89
C GLU A 461 21.23 11.24 1.79
N PHE A 462 20.49 10.27 1.23
CA PHE A 462 20.00 9.11 1.97
C PHE A 462 21.16 8.30 2.57
N ASP A 463 22.24 8.08 1.83
CA ASP A 463 23.40 7.31 2.27
C ASP A 463 24.05 7.91 3.54
N VAL A 464 24.12 9.24 3.64
CA VAL A 464 24.69 9.93 4.81
C VAL A 464 23.82 9.73 6.06
N TYR A 465 22.50 9.78 5.91
CA TYR A 465 21.58 9.58 7.03
C TYR A 465 21.42 8.10 7.40
N LEU A 466 21.51 7.21 6.41
CA LEU A 466 21.48 5.77 6.63
C LEU A 466 22.69 5.31 7.45
N GLU A 467 23.89 5.85 7.20
CA GLU A 467 25.07 5.56 8.02
C GLU A 467 24.85 5.95 9.49
N GLN A 468 24.31 7.15 9.74
CA GLN A 468 23.98 7.61 11.10
C GLN A 468 22.92 6.72 11.77
N PHE A 469 21.90 6.32 11.02
CA PHE A 469 20.84 5.46 11.52
C PHE A 469 21.35 4.04 11.81
N SER A 470 22.24 3.49 10.97
CA SER A 470 22.91 2.21 11.19
C SER A 470 23.68 2.18 12.51
N HIS A 471 24.39 3.26 12.86
CA HIS A 471 25.04 3.39 14.16
C HIS A 471 24.04 3.30 15.32
N MET A 472 22.88 3.96 15.23
CA MET A 472 21.83 3.88 16.26
C MET A 472 21.27 2.45 16.36
N ILE A 473 21.08 1.75 15.25
CA ILE A 473 20.61 0.36 15.23
C ILE A 473 21.57 -0.55 16.02
N VAL A 474 22.88 -0.39 15.83
CA VAL A 474 23.90 -1.15 16.55
C VAL A 474 23.93 -0.79 18.05
N GLU A 475 23.86 0.51 18.38
CA GLU A 475 23.84 0.97 19.77
C GLU A 475 22.62 0.47 20.54
N SER A 476 21.45 0.42 19.90
CA SER A 476 20.20 -0.13 20.46
C SER A 476 20.10 -1.66 20.41
N GLN A 477 21.19 -2.36 20.09
CA GLN A 477 21.26 -3.83 20.08
C GLN A 477 20.30 -4.51 19.09
N ARG A 478 20.06 -3.86 17.95
CA ARG A 478 19.22 -4.37 16.85
C ARG A 478 20.01 -4.77 15.61
N GLY A 479 21.32 -4.52 15.59
CA GLY A 479 22.18 -4.89 14.47
C GLY A 479 22.62 -6.36 14.51
N ASP A 480 23.09 -6.86 13.37
CA ASP A 480 23.75 -8.15 13.31
C ASP A 480 25.07 -8.10 14.10
N TYR A 481 25.19 -8.94 15.13
CA TYR A 481 26.47 -9.13 15.81
C TYR A 481 27.31 -10.12 15.00
N ALA A 482 28.43 -9.64 14.46
CA ALA A 482 29.47 -10.48 13.87
C ALA A 482 30.18 -11.35 14.92
#